data_AF-A0A920HUX4-F1
#
_entry.id   AF-A0A920HUX4-F1
#
_cell.length_a   1.000
_cell.length_b   1.000
_cell.length_c   1.000
_cell.angle_alpha   90.00
_cell.angle_beta   90.00
_cell.angle_gamma   90.00
#
_symmetry.space_group_name_H-M   'P 1'
#
loop_
_entity.id
_entity.type
_entity.pdbx_description
1 polymer ?
#
loop_
_entity_poly.entity_id
_entity_poly.type
_entity_poly.pdbx_seq_one_letter_code
_entity_poly.pdbx_strand_id
1 'polypeptide(L)' 'MEVFSFGKYKNISLENIWKKNPGYFSWIKNAEFPVFTKIIIDNFIKKMKLIEKFKE' A
#
# COMPACT_ATOMS: atom_id res chain seq x y z
N MET A 1 7.41 -9.86 -4.35
CA MET A 1 6.19 -9.61 -3.55
C MET A 1 6.54 -8.57 -2.50
N GLU A 2 5.94 -7.38 -2.56
CA GLU A 2 6.22 -6.31 -1.60
C GLU A 2 5.48 -6.61 -0.29
N VAL A 3 6.23 -6.71 0.81
CA VAL A 3 5.73 -7.15 2.13
C VAL A 3 5.90 -6.01 3.14
N PHE A 4 4.87 -5.78 3.94
CA PHE A 4 4.91 -4.81 5.02
C PHE A 4 5.66 -5.42 6.22
N SER A 5 6.71 -4.77 6.70
CA SER A 5 7.63 -5.36 7.70
C SER A 5 7.32 -5.01 9.16
N PHE A 6 6.31 -4.17 9.42
CA PHE A 6 6.00 -3.66 10.76
C PHE A 6 4.50 -3.44 11.01
N GLY A 7 4.14 -3.14 12.25
CA GLY A 7 2.78 -2.80 12.66
C GLY A 7 1.77 -3.94 12.50
N LYS A 8 0.48 -3.57 12.40
CA LYS A 8 -0.67 -4.50 12.36
C LYS A 8 -0.59 -5.53 11.23
N TYR A 9 0.04 -5.18 10.10
CA TYR A 9 0.13 -6.02 8.91
C TYR A 9 1.55 -6.56 8.65
N LYS A 10 2.36 -6.71 9.70
CA LYS A 10 3.69 -7.32 9.60
C LYS A 10 3.62 -8.67 8.86
N ASN A 11 4.54 -8.87 7.92
CA ASN A 11 4.69 -10.04 7.06
C ASN A 11 3.49 -10.29 6.10
N ILE A 12 2.61 -9.31 5.91
CA ILE A 12 1.52 -9.37 4.93
C ILE A 12 1.92 -8.58 3.69
N SER A 13 1.59 -9.09 2.49
CA SER A 13 1.85 -8.34 1.25
C SER A 13 0.98 -7.10 1.10
N LEU A 14 1.54 -6.08 0.47
CA LEU A 14 0.81 -4.86 0.12
C LEU A 14 -0.45 -5.17 -0.71
N GLU A 15 -0.39 -6.12 -1.63
CA GLU A 15 -1.54 -6.57 -2.43
C GLU A 15 -2.66 -7.18 -1.58
N ASN A 16 -2.31 -7.98 -0.56
CA ASN A 16 -3.31 -8.56 0.33
C ASN A 16 -3.96 -7.48 1.21
N ILE A 17 -3.16 -6.51 1.68
CA ILE A 17 -3.68 -5.36 2.42
C ILE A 17 -4.57 -4.52 1.52
N TRP A 18 -4.19 -4.30 0.26
CA TRP A 18 -4.98 -3.54 -0.72
C TRP A 18 -6.36 -4.15 -0.93
N LYS A 19 -6.43 -5.48 -1.12
CA LYS A 19 -7.70 -6.20 -1.30
C LYS A 19 -8.56 -6.21 -0.03
N LYS A 20 -7.95 -6.35 1.15
CA LYS A 20 -8.69 -6.52 2.42
C LYS A 20 -9.03 -5.20 3.12
N ASN A 21 -8.18 -4.19 2.99
CA ASN A 21 -8.30 -2.90 3.65
C ASN A 21 -7.56 -1.79 2.86
N PRO A 22 -8.12 -1.34 1.72
CA PRO A 22 -7.49 -0.29 0.92
C PRO A 22 -7.37 1.05 1.69
N GLY A 23 -8.25 1.30 2.67
CA GLY A 23 -8.21 2.49 3.53
C GLY A 23 -6.94 2.59 4.37
N TYR A 24 -6.26 1.47 4.66
CA TYR A 24 -5.00 1.46 5.41
C TYR A 24 -3.91 2.30 4.74
N PHE A 25 -3.91 2.39 3.41
CA PHE A 25 -2.94 3.19 2.66
C PHE A 25 -3.14 4.70 2.84
N SER A 26 -4.36 5.15 3.14
CA SER A 26 -4.62 6.54 3.54
C SER A 26 -3.99 6.85 4.89
N TRP A 27 -4.10 5.93 5.86
CA TRP A 27 -3.42 6.06 7.15
C TRP A 27 -1.90 6.15 6.99
N ILE A 28 -1.29 5.31 6.16
CA ILE A 28 0.16 5.35 5.91
C ILE A 28 0.59 6.71 5.32
N LYS A 29 -0.20 7.28 4.41
CA LYS A 29 0.11 8.59 3.79
C LYS A 29 0.12 9.74 4.80
N ASN A 30 -0.86 9.72 5.70
CA ASN A 30 -1.07 10.77 6.69
C ASN A 30 -0.16 10.59 7.93
N ALA A 31 0.28 9.37 8.21
CA ALA A 31 1.20 9.09 9.30
C ALA A 31 2.61 9.66 9.02
N GLU A 32 3.38 9.81 10.10
CA GLU A 32 4.80 10.17 10.02
C GLU A 32 5.62 8.93 9.66
N PHE A 33 6.01 8.84 8.39
CA PHE A 33 6.96 7.87 7.88
C PHE A 33 8.06 8.58 7.11
N PRO A 34 9.28 7.98 7.01
CA PRO A 34 10.32 8.47 6.14
C PRO A 34 9.82 8.69 4.70
N VAL A 35 10.32 9.73 4.04
CA VAL A 35 9.89 10.12 2.68
C VAL A 35 9.99 8.94 1.70
N PHE A 36 11.05 8.14 1.79
CA PHE A 36 11.24 6.95 0.98
C PHE A 36 10.08 5.95 1.10
N THR A 37 9.60 5.69 2.31
CA THR A 37 8.44 4.82 2.56
C THR A 37 7.18 5.39 1.91
N LYS A 38 6.94 6.70 2.03
CA LYS A 38 5.79 7.36 1.40
C LYS A 38 5.83 7.22 -0.12
N ILE A 39 7.01 7.41 -0.74
CA ILE A 39 7.20 7.26 -2.20
C ILE A 39 6.89 5.83 -2.66
N ILE A 40 7.40 4.80 -1.96
CA ILE A 40 7.12 3.40 -2.30
C ILE A 40 5.61 3.14 -2.26
N ILE A 41 4.97 3.57 -1.18
CA ILE A 41 3.54 3.37 -0.96
C ILE A 41 2.72 4.10 -2.02
N ASP A 42 3.10 5.32 -2.38
CA ASP A 42 2.47 6.08 -3.46
C ASP A 42 2.56 5.37 -4.81
N ASN A 43 3.74 4.83 -5.15
CA ASN A 43 3.94 4.10 -6.39
C ASN A 43 3.11 2.81 -6.43
N PHE A 44 3.05 2.07 -5.31
CA PHE A 44 2.20 0.90 -5.17
C PHE A 44 0.72 1.25 -5.39
N ILE A 45 0.22 2.30 -4.75
CA ILE A 45 -1.18 2.75 -4.90
C ILE A 45 -1.49 3.13 -6.36
N LYS A 46 -0.60 3.88 -7.03
CA LYS A 46 -0.76 4.24 -8.44
C LYS A 46 -0.85 3.00 -9.32
N LYS A 47 0.05 2.03 -9.10
CA LYS A 47 0.05 0.74 -9.82
C LYS A 47 -1.27 0.00 -9.63
N MET A 48 -1.76 -0.13 -8.39
CA MET A 48 -3.01 -0.84 -8.11
C MET A 48 -4.22 -0.15 -8.75
N LYS A 49 -4.30 1.18 -8.69
CA LYS A 49 -5.36 1.94 -9.36
C LYS A 49 -5.34 1.78 -10.87
N LEU A 50 -4.16 1.73 -11.50
CA LEU A 50 -4.04 1.45 -12.93
C LEU A 50 -4.54 0.04 -13.25
N ILE A 51 -4.14 -0.96 -12.47
CA ILE A 51 -4.61 -2.34 -12.65
C ILE A 51 -6.14 -2.42 -12.53
N GLU A 52 -6.74 -1.74 -11.55
CA GLU A 52 -8.19 -1.70 -11.38
C GLU A 52 -8.91 -0.96 -12.53
N LYS A 53 -8.30 0.12 -13.04
CA LYS A 53 -8.86 0.90 -14.15
C LYS A 53 -8.92 0.11 -15.46
N PHE A 54 -7.98 -0.80 -15.67
CA PHE A 54 -7.89 -1.64 -16.87
C PHE A 54 -8.29 -3.10 -16.62
N LYS A 55 -8.95 -3.35 -15.49
CA LYS A 55 -9.68 -4.60 -15.25
C LYS A 55 -11.02 -4.44 -15.95
N GLU A 56 -11.20 -5.21 -17.02
CA GLU A 56 -12.37 -5.21 -17.94
C GLU A 56 -13.71 -4.82 -17.31
#